data_AF-A0AAQ4D5A1-F1
#
_entry.id   AF-A0AAQ4D5A1-F1
#
_cell.length_a   1.000
_cell.length_b   1.000
_cell.length_c   1.000
_cell.angle_alpha   90.00
_cell.angle_beta   90.00
_cell.angle_gamma   90.00
#
_symmetry.space_group_name_H-M   'P 1'
#
loop_
_entity.id
_entity.type
_entity.pdbx_description
1 polymer ?
#
loop_
_entity_poly.entity_id
_entity_poly.type
_entity_poly.pdbx_seq_one_letter_code
_entity_poly.pdbx_strand_id
1 'polypeptide(L)'
;MKTTVSLHCDIAGLPYRIQDFREPLETAGVLPFVAGIGPFQMSHVWMLKLKNAEAKERPLTEGTLEVKKRYCAVTEPNKRELVFRVHWVPFYVSNESVQKAFEEFEEVIDVTREQWNSPGYEDAESTTRLVRMVL
;
A
#
# COMPACT_ATOMS: atom_id res chain seq x y z
N MET A 1 -10.07 -2.38 -9.69
CA MET A 1 -8.72 -2.13 -10.24
C MET A 1 -7.93 -3.45 -10.46
N LYS A 2 -8.56 -4.50 -11.01
CA LYS A 2 -7.95 -5.84 -11.07
C LYS A 2 -6.74 -5.98 -12.00
N THR A 3 -6.48 -4.98 -12.85
CA THR A 3 -5.40 -4.99 -13.84
C THR A 3 -4.42 -3.83 -13.65
N THR A 4 -4.39 -3.25 -12.44
CA THR A 4 -3.57 -2.06 -12.14
C THR A 4 -2.50 -2.40 -11.12
N VAL A 5 -1.30 -1.84 -11.31
CA VAL A 5 -0.19 -1.85 -10.36
C VAL A 5 0.30 -0.43 -10.09
N SER A 6 0.89 -0.22 -8.93
CA SER A 6 1.63 0.99 -8.58
C SER A 6 3.12 0.77 -8.83
N LEU A 7 3.77 1.79 -9.39
CA LEU A 7 5.21 1.85 -9.66
C LEU A 7 5.81 2.91 -8.73
N HIS A 8 6.43 2.45 -7.65
CA HIS A 8 7.08 3.29 -6.65
C HIS A 8 8.55 3.49 -7.02
N CYS A 9 8.85 4.60 -7.68
CA CYS A 9 10.18 4.90 -8.16
C CYS A 9 11.05 5.57 -7.07
N ASP A 10 12.37 5.40 -7.16
CA ASP A 10 13.34 6.10 -6.31
C ASP A 10 13.24 7.63 -6.43
N ILE A 11 13.03 8.31 -5.30
CA ILE A 11 12.90 9.78 -5.24
C ILE A 11 14.13 10.49 -5.82
N ALA A 12 15.33 9.91 -5.71
CA ALA A 12 16.56 10.47 -6.27
C ALA A 12 16.58 10.45 -7.81
N GLY A 13 15.68 9.71 -8.45
CA GLY A 13 15.52 9.66 -9.90
C GLY A 13 14.60 10.73 -10.47
N LEU A 14 13.97 11.57 -9.64
CA LEU A 14 13.05 12.61 -10.11
C LEU A 14 13.74 13.63 -11.05
N PRO A 15 13.01 14.18 -12.06
CA PRO A 15 11.64 13.82 -12.43
C PRO A 15 11.58 12.55 -13.30
N TYR A 16 10.47 11.83 -13.19
CA TYR A 16 10.11 10.72 -14.08
C TYR A 16 9.21 11.20 -15.23
N ARG A 17 9.40 10.62 -16.40
CA ARG A 17 8.57 10.83 -17.60
C ARG A 17 8.16 9.50 -18.17
N ILE A 18 7.13 9.51 -19.02
CA ILE A 18 6.61 8.29 -19.65
C ILE A 18 7.69 7.52 -20.43
N GLN A 19 8.67 8.21 -21.02
CA GLN A 19 9.76 7.58 -21.78
C GLN A 19 10.65 6.70 -20.89
N ASP A 20 10.81 7.05 -19.61
CA ASP A 20 11.66 6.33 -18.67
C ASP A 20 11.15 4.90 -18.41
N PHE A 21 9.86 4.66 -18.63
CA PHE A 21 9.21 3.36 -18.39
C PHE A 21 9.15 2.46 -19.63
N ARG A 22 9.57 2.93 -20.81
CA ARG A 22 9.43 2.13 -22.03
C ARG A 22 10.26 0.85 -21.99
N GLU A 23 11.58 1.00 -21.87
CA GLU A 23 12.53 -0.14 -21.82
C GLU A 23 12.26 -1.06 -20.61
N PRO A 24 12.01 -0.54 -19.39
CA PRO A 24 11.70 -1.40 -18.25
C PRO A 24 10.44 -2.26 -18.45
N LEU A 25 9.38 -1.70 -19.05
CA LEU A 25 8.16 -2.45 -19.33
C LEU A 25 8.30 -3.42 -20.51
N GLU A 26 9.20 -3.13 -21.45
CA GLU A 26 9.56 -4.03 -22.55
C GLU A 26 10.33 -5.24 -22.02
N THR A 27 11.34 -5.00 -21.19
CA THR A 27 12.12 -6.05 -20.49
C THR A 27 11.24 -6.93 -19.62
N ALA A 28 10.26 -6.35 -18.91
CA ALA A 28 9.26 -7.10 -18.15
C ALA A 28 8.20 -7.81 -19.03
N GLY A 29 8.27 -7.66 -20.36
CA GLY A 29 7.35 -8.31 -21.30
C GLY A 29 5.89 -7.84 -21.18
N VAL A 30 5.66 -6.64 -20.63
CA VAL A 30 4.32 -6.08 -20.40
C VAL A 30 3.98 -4.86 -21.26
N LEU A 31 4.96 -4.27 -21.96
CA LEU A 31 4.75 -3.11 -22.82
C LEU A 31 3.58 -3.26 -23.82
N PRO A 32 3.40 -4.40 -24.53
CA PRO A 32 2.26 -4.59 -25.44
C PRO A 32 0.88 -4.61 -24.74
N PHE A 33 0.88 -4.90 -23.45
CA PHE A 33 -0.31 -5.04 -22.61
C PHE A 33 -0.65 -3.76 -21.84
N VAL A 34 0.13 -2.68 -21.99
CA VAL A 34 -0.18 -1.39 -21.36
C VAL A 34 -1.49 -0.84 -21.94
N ALA A 35 -2.44 -0.54 -21.04
CA ALA A 35 -3.71 0.11 -21.34
C ALA A 35 -3.74 1.58 -20.87
N GLY A 36 -2.89 1.94 -19.90
CA GLY A 36 -2.72 3.31 -19.43
C GLY A 36 -1.58 3.40 -18.43
N ILE A 37 -0.91 4.54 -18.38
CA ILE A 37 0.19 4.79 -17.44
C ILE A 37 0.31 6.29 -17.19
N GLY A 38 0.52 6.68 -15.94
CA GLY A 38 0.65 8.09 -15.56
C GLY A 38 1.04 8.30 -14.10
N PRO A 39 1.45 9.52 -13.73
CA PRO A 39 1.76 9.87 -12.34
C PRO A 39 0.52 9.76 -11.45
N PHE A 40 0.70 9.36 -10.19
CA PHE A 40 -0.38 9.11 -9.24
C PHE A 40 0.00 9.54 -7.82
N GLN A 41 -0.79 10.43 -7.21
CA GLN A 41 -0.59 11.02 -5.86
C GLN A 41 0.71 11.82 -5.67
N MET A 42 1.88 11.24 -5.94
CA MET A 42 3.21 11.83 -5.75
C MET A 42 4.02 11.75 -7.05
N SER A 43 5.02 12.62 -7.23
CA SER A 43 5.82 12.69 -8.47
C SER A 43 6.64 11.44 -8.79
N HIS A 44 6.92 10.61 -7.78
CA HIS A 44 7.70 9.37 -7.88
C HIS A 44 6.81 8.12 -7.92
N VAL A 45 5.49 8.27 -7.83
CA VAL A 45 4.54 7.15 -7.88
C VAL A 45 3.78 7.23 -9.19
N TRP A 46 3.82 6.15 -9.95
CA TRP A 46 3.11 6.01 -11.22
C TRP A 46 2.10 4.88 -11.13
N MET A 47 0.97 5.02 -11.79
CA MET A 47 -0.02 3.97 -11.91
C MET A 47 0.11 3.35 -13.30
N LEU A 48 0.19 2.02 -13.36
CA LEU A 48 0.21 1.25 -14.60
C LEU A 48 -1.05 0.39 -14.67
N LYS A 49 -1.89 0.65 -15.68
CA LYS A 49 -3.05 -0.16 -16.02
C LYS A 49 -2.71 -1.06 -17.20
N LEU A 50 -2.93 -2.35 -17.04
CA LEU A 50 -2.74 -3.38 -18.06
C LEU A 50 -4.08 -3.83 -18.64
N LYS A 51 -4.04 -4.40 -19.84
CA LYS A 51 -5.22 -4.86 -20.60
C LYS A 51 -5.90 -6.07 -19.97
N ASN A 52 -5.16 -6.92 -19.25
CA ASN A 52 -5.68 -8.13 -18.61
C ASN A 52 -4.95 -8.41 -17.28
N ALA A 53 -5.51 -9.33 -16.48
CA ALA A 53 -4.96 -9.68 -15.16
C ALA A 53 -3.67 -10.50 -15.27
N GLU A 54 -3.55 -11.36 -16.29
CA GLU A 54 -2.34 -12.18 -16.48
C GLU A 54 -1.08 -11.34 -16.70
N ALA A 55 -1.18 -10.27 -17.50
CA ALA A 55 -0.06 -9.35 -17.69
C ALA A 55 0.33 -8.62 -16.40
N LYS A 56 -0.62 -8.44 -15.46
CA LYS A 56 -0.39 -7.79 -14.17
C LYS A 56 0.49 -8.63 -13.25
N GLU A 57 0.31 -9.94 -13.27
CA GLU A 57 1.06 -10.86 -12.40
C GLU A 57 2.56 -10.86 -12.70
N ARG A 58 2.97 -10.59 -13.94
CA ARG A 58 4.39 -10.58 -14.34
C ARG A 58 5.24 -9.56 -13.56
N PRO A 59 4.95 -8.24 -13.61
CA PRO A 59 5.74 -7.26 -12.88
C PRO A 59 5.56 -7.36 -11.36
N LEU A 60 4.48 -7.96 -10.87
CA LEU A 60 4.29 -8.21 -9.44
C LEU A 60 5.08 -9.39 -8.91
N THR A 61 5.20 -10.46 -9.71
CA THR A 61 6.02 -11.63 -9.35
C THR A 61 7.48 -11.23 -9.24
N GLU A 62 7.97 -10.41 -10.17
CA GLU A 62 9.31 -9.81 -10.09
C GLU A 62 9.40 -8.80 -8.92
N GLY A 63 8.29 -8.12 -8.62
CA GLY A 63 8.13 -7.14 -7.55
C GLY A 63 8.86 -5.82 -7.79
N THR A 64 9.69 -5.74 -8.84
CA THR A 64 10.64 -4.65 -9.04
C THR A 64 10.91 -4.42 -10.52
N LEU A 65 11.20 -3.18 -10.90
CA LEU A 65 11.68 -2.78 -12.22
C LEU A 65 12.91 -1.88 -12.05
N GLU A 66 13.80 -1.88 -13.04
CA GLU A 66 14.87 -0.89 -13.11
C GLU A 66 14.42 0.29 -13.97
N VAL A 67 14.16 1.46 -13.37
CA VAL A 67 13.75 2.68 -14.08
C VAL A 67 14.82 3.75 -13.85
N LYS A 68 15.42 4.27 -14.94
CA LYS A 68 16.59 5.18 -14.88
C LYS A 68 17.77 4.60 -14.09
N LYS A 69 18.04 3.29 -14.25
CA LYS A 69 19.09 2.57 -13.50
C LYS A 69 18.90 2.60 -11.98
N ARG A 70 17.65 2.74 -11.54
CA ARG A 70 17.26 2.80 -10.13
C ARG A 70 16.12 1.84 -9.87
N TYR A 71 16.02 1.40 -8.63
CA TYR A 71 14.98 0.51 -8.19
C TYR A 71 13.61 1.19 -8.25
N CYS A 72 12.64 0.51 -8.84
CA CYS A 72 11.24 0.89 -8.86
C CYS A 72 10.43 -0.30 -8.32
N ALA A 73 9.83 -0.15 -7.13
CA ALA A 73 8.99 -1.18 -6.56
C ALA A 73 7.67 -1.29 -7.33
N VAL A 74 7.23 -2.51 -7.62
CA VAL A 74 5.91 -2.78 -8.19
C VAL A 74 5.03 -3.32 -7.09
N THR A 75 3.92 -2.61 -6.81
CA THR A 75 3.02 -3.00 -5.72
C THR A 75 1.57 -3.04 -6.17
N GLU A 76 0.78 -3.88 -5.50
CA GLU A 76 -0.67 -3.81 -5.56
C GLU A 76 -1.16 -2.45 -5.05
N PRO A 77 -1.91 -1.64 -5.84
CA PRO A 77 -2.49 -0.40 -5.35
C PRO A 77 -3.54 -0.62 -4.25
N ASN A 78 -4.10 -1.84 -4.19
CA ASN A 78 -5.17 -2.28 -3.29
C ASN A 78 -4.67 -3.28 -2.23
N LYS A 79 -3.39 -3.23 -1.85
CA LYS A 79 -2.97 -3.80 -0.57
C LYS A 79 -2.45 -2.64 0.25
N ARG A 80 -3.38 -1.79 0.69
CA ARG A 80 -3.05 -0.70 1.58
C ARG A 80 -3.22 -1.23 2.98
N GLU A 81 -2.09 -1.48 3.62
CA GLU A 81 -2.09 -1.56 5.06
C GLU A 81 -2.49 -0.18 5.60
N LEU A 82 -3.68 -0.12 6.20
CA LEU A 82 -4.15 1.04 6.93
C LEU A 82 -3.93 0.83 8.41
N VAL A 83 -3.26 1.80 9.02
CA VAL A 83 -3.16 1.93 10.47
C VAL A 83 -3.91 3.18 10.87
N PHE A 84 -4.96 3.03 11.68
CA PHE A 84 -5.76 4.16 12.15
C PHE A 84 -6.16 4.03 13.62
N ARG A 85 -6.53 5.16 14.21
CA ARG A 85 -6.97 5.25 15.60
C ARG A 85 -8.49 5.21 15.68
N VAL A 86 -9.00 4.39 16.59
CA VAL A 86 -10.39 4.38 17.02
C VAL A 86 -10.45 4.98 18.41
N HIS A 87 -11.12 6.12 18.53
CA HIS A 87 -11.22 6.86 19.77
C HIS A 87 -12.45 6.46 20.58
N TRP A 88 -12.40 6.74 21.88
CA TRP A 88 -13.51 6.59 22.82
C TRP A 88 -14.03 5.16 22.97
N VAL A 89 -13.16 4.17 22.79
CA VAL A 89 -13.47 2.77 23.06
C VAL A 89 -13.50 2.56 24.58
N PRO A 90 -14.65 2.21 25.18
CA PRO A 90 -14.74 1.99 26.62
C PRO A 90 -13.79 0.89 27.10
N PHE A 91 -13.31 0.99 28.34
CA PHE A 91 -12.29 0.07 28.89
C PHE A 91 -12.72 -1.40 28.90
N TYR A 92 -14.02 -1.67 29.06
CA TYR A 92 -14.59 -3.02 29.07
C TYR A 92 -14.71 -3.67 27.68
N VAL A 93 -14.48 -2.92 26.60
CA VAL A 93 -14.52 -3.47 25.23
C VAL A 93 -13.16 -4.06 24.88
N SER A 94 -13.15 -5.38 24.62
CA SER A 94 -11.94 -6.13 24.25
C SER A 94 -11.47 -5.79 22.83
N ASN A 95 -10.17 -6.00 22.56
CA ASN A 95 -9.63 -5.84 21.21
C ASN A 95 -10.29 -6.80 20.22
N GLU A 96 -10.68 -8.00 20.65
CA GLU A 96 -11.40 -8.98 19.83
C GLU A 96 -12.78 -8.46 19.41
N SER A 97 -13.47 -7.72 20.27
CA SER A 97 -14.76 -7.11 19.96
C SER A 97 -14.60 -5.99 18.93
N VAL A 98 -13.55 -5.19 19.07
CA VAL A 98 -13.18 -4.15 18.10
C VAL A 98 -12.80 -4.80 16.77
N GLN A 99 -11.98 -5.85 16.77
CA GLN A 99 -11.60 -6.60 15.58
C GLN A 99 -12.83 -7.11 14.82
N LYS A 100 -13.75 -7.81 15.51
CA LYS A 100 -14.99 -8.30 14.90
C LYS A 100 -15.85 -7.19 14.28
N ALA A 101 -15.86 -6.00 14.87
CA ALA A 101 -16.57 -4.86 14.32
C ALA A 101 -15.93 -4.31 13.03
N PHE A 102 -14.63 -4.54 12.82
CA PHE A 102 -13.92 -4.10 11.62
C PHE A 102 -13.76 -5.20 10.55
N GLU A 103 -13.92 -6.47 10.92
CA GLU A 103 -13.92 -7.62 9.99
C GLU A 103 -15.03 -7.54 8.93
N GLU A 104 -16.08 -6.74 9.15
CA GLU A 104 -17.12 -6.51 8.13
C GLU A 104 -16.62 -5.68 6.93
N PHE A 105 -15.55 -4.90 7.11
CA PHE A 105 -15.01 -4.06 6.06
C PHE A 105 -13.98 -4.84 5.24
N GLU A 106 -12.93 -5.35 5.90
CA GLU A 106 -11.82 -6.10 5.28
C GLU A 106 -11.03 -6.90 6.34
N GLU A 107 -9.92 -7.54 5.94
CA GLU A 107 -9.00 -8.27 6.82
C GLU A 107 -8.32 -7.36 7.85
N VAL A 108 -8.63 -7.58 9.13
CA VAL A 108 -7.96 -6.95 10.27
C VAL A 108 -6.72 -7.75 10.64
N ILE A 109 -5.55 -7.11 10.56
CA ILE A 109 -4.26 -7.73 10.91
C ILE A 109 -4.07 -7.73 12.43
N ASP A 110 -4.34 -6.59 13.08
CA ASP A 110 -4.08 -6.41 14.50
C ASP A 110 -4.94 -5.29 15.10
N VAL A 111 -5.26 -5.44 16.39
CA VAL A 111 -5.87 -4.39 17.21
C VAL A 111 -5.10 -4.31 18.52
N THR A 112 -4.47 -3.17 18.75
CA THR A 112 -3.74 -2.89 20.00
C THR A 112 -4.34 -1.70 20.73
N ARG A 113 -4.11 -1.65 22.04
CA ARG A 113 -4.46 -0.48 22.86
C ARG A 113 -3.29 0.50 22.84
N GLU A 114 -3.58 1.77 22.58
CA GLU A 114 -2.54 2.81 22.62
C GLU A 114 -2.04 2.94 24.06
N GLN A 115 -0.71 2.97 24.24
CA GLN A 115 -0.07 3.20 25.53
C GLN A 115 0.27 4.67 25.68
N TRP A 116 0.17 5.19 26.92
CA TRP A 116 0.56 6.55 27.20
C TRP A 116 2.07 6.69 27.23
N ASN A 117 2.60 7.65 26.48
CA ASN A 117 4.01 8.05 26.54
C ASN A 117 4.18 9.28 27.44
N SER A 118 3.66 9.20 28.67
CA SER A 118 3.71 10.27 29.66
C SER A 118 4.16 9.69 31.00
N PRO A 119 5.14 10.33 31.68
CA PRO A 119 5.62 9.87 32.98
C PRO A 119 4.49 9.69 33.99
N GLY A 120 4.45 8.53 34.64
CA GLY A 120 3.45 8.18 35.66
C GLY A 120 2.14 7.57 35.11
N TYR A 121 2.06 7.31 33.81
CA TYR A 121 0.91 6.69 33.13
C TYR A 121 1.28 5.46 32.31
N GLU A 122 2.47 4.90 32.51
CA GLU A 122 3.01 3.79 31.72
C GLU A 122 2.10 2.55 31.75
N ASP A 123 1.47 2.28 32.90
CA ASP A 123 0.54 1.16 33.11
C ASP A 123 -0.93 1.55 32.94
N ALA A 124 -1.23 2.82 32.64
CA ALA A 124 -2.60 3.30 32.50
C ALA A 124 -3.17 2.92 31.13
N GLU A 125 -4.40 2.44 31.12
CA GLU A 125 -5.09 2.14 29.87
C GLU A 125 -5.54 3.42 29.14
N SER A 126 -5.46 3.43 27.81
CA SER A 126 -6.14 4.44 26.99
C SER A 126 -7.51 3.95 26.50
N THR A 127 -8.36 4.91 26.12
CA THR A 127 -9.61 4.69 25.39
C THR A 127 -9.40 4.71 23.88
N THR A 128 -8.16 4.69 23.41
CA THR A 128 -7.81 4.65 21.99
C THR A 128 -7.36 3.22 21.61
N ARG A 129 -7.83 2.74 20.47
CA ARG A 129 -7.30 1.53 19.82
C ARG A 129 -6.58 1.90 18.54
N LEU A 130 -5.46 1.22 18.29
CA LEU A 130 -4.78 1.24 17.01
C LEU A 130 -5.24 0.00 16.24
N VAL A 131 -5.90 0.21 15.11
CA VAL A 131 -6.37 -0.86 14.23
C VAL A 131 -5.49 -0.88 12.99
N ARG A 132 -5.00 -2.06 12.65
CA ARG A 132 -4.20 -2.33 11.45
C ARG A 132 -4.98 -3.29 10.57
N MET A 133 -5.29 -2.91 9.33
CA MET A 133 -6.06 -3.72 8.38
C MET A 133 -5.49 -3.62 6.98
N VAL A 134 -5.80 -4.58 6.12
CA VAL A 134 -5.49 -4.53 4.69
C VAL A 134 -6.74 -4.15 3.93
N LEU A 135 -6.70 -3.03 3.19
CA LEU A 135 -7.71 -2.66 2.19
C LEU A 135 -7.26 -2.94 0.76
#